data_AF-A0A161SQF5-F1
#
_entry.id   AF-A0A161SQF5-F1
#
_cell.length_a   1.000
_cell.length_b   1.000
_cell.length_c   1.000
_cell.angle_alpha   90.00
_cell.angle_beta   90.00
_cell.angle_gamma   90.00
#
_symmetry.space_group_name_H-M   'P 1'
#
loop_
_entity.id
_entity.type
_entity.pdbx_description
1 polymer ?
#
loop_
_entity_poly.entity_id
_entity_poly.type
_entity_poly.pdbx_seq_one_letter_code
_entity_poly.pdbx_strand_id
1 'polypeptide(L)'
;MDVVVDVVETITANLFSQVAILIGIIALIGLVLQRKPVEEVIAGSLRATIGVVILNIGVDIFVGGLVSFQAIVSSAMGLEPPAATSSLAEFTAGAGSVVPLIIAGGFVVHLVIVRIFPAARYVYLTGHLMYWMAVVIAASLVAAFGEVDRWVLAGAGALIIACYWTLQPLWTEPLMRKVMGDGEVGLAHTTSTLAVAAGYGAKALRLGDPVRHDSENLRLPKSLSFFKDINVSTAFVIGVIMLIAIGFADHAVVEAQMAGSTVAPWVWGLLQALRFAAGIAILLFGVRMFLAEIVPAFRGLSEKALPGAKPALDIPVTFTKAPTAVMLGFLASTVVFLVLMGVFALAGWFVLVPPMIMLFFGGGAGGVFGNAVAGWRGAIFGGVLNGVLLAFGQWISWQLYAGTAPELATLADPDWFAVGWLITGLGSLFAPLGVGGVWLIAAIAVAVSSVVLIVLGRRQRSRIAAGVVDAGAMTTPAPVAASAVASAAQAAPVATAAGAAARPTPLTVLAVCGAGMGSSLILRTTAEKAFAQLGVEISISHTDVSSARGQRPDVVLAQPTYLGELGDLAPVMVPVTSFIDTNHVRERLSEGLAEKGWL
;
A
#
# COMPACT_ATOMS: atom_id res chain seq x y z
N MET A 1 -29.71 -5.91 31.31
CA MET A 1 -29.14 -6.37 30.03
C MET A 1 -29.09 -5.22 29.05
N ASP A 2 -30.15 -4.42 28.96
CA ASP A 2 -30.25 -3.28 28.03
C ASP A 2 -29.15 -2.22 28.20
N VAL A 3 -28.80 -1.82 29.43
CA VAL A 3 -27.67 -0.86 29.64
C VAL A 3 -26.33 -1.41 29.14
N VAL A 4 -26.09 -2.72 29.26
CA VAL A 4 -24.85 -3.34 28.76
C VAL A 4 -24.89 -3.44 27.24
N VAL A 5 -26.04 -3.76 26.66
CA VAL A 5 -26.24 -3.75 25.20
C VAL A 5 -26.07 -2.33 24.65
N ASP A 6 -26.69 -1.32 25.26
CA ASP A 6 -26.59 0.09 24.87
C ASP A 6 -25.15 0.60 24.98
N VAL A 7 -24.42 0.24 26.05
CA VAL A 7 -23.01 0.60 26.20
C VAL A 7 -22.15 -0.09 25.13
N VAL A 8 -22.40 -1.37 24.85
CA VAL A 8 -21.67 -2.12 23.82
C VAL A 8 -21.99 -1.58 22.42
N GLU A 9 -23.24 -1.27 22.11
CA GLU A 9 -23.66 -0.66 20.85
C GLU A 9 -23.08 0.74 20.69
N THR A 10 -23.10 1.55 21.75
CA THR A 10 -22.51 2.90 21.75
C THR A 10 -21.01 2.84 21.51
N ILE A 11 -20.29 1.96 22.19
CA ILE A 11 -18.84 1.77 22.00
C ILE A 11 -18.57 1.22 20.58
N THR A 12 -19.36 0.27 20.10
CA THR A 12 -19.16 -0.32 18.78
C THR A 12 -19.41 0.70 17.66
N ALA A 13 -20.51 1.45 17.73
CA ALA A 13 -20.89 2.44 16.75
C ALA A 13 -19.94 3.66 16.73
N ASN A 14 -19.44 4.09 17.89
CA ASN A 14 -18.66 5.33 17.98
C ASN A 14 -17.15 5.12 18.07
N LEU A 15 -16.67 3.98 18.60
CA LEU A 15 -15.24 3.70 18.79
C LEU A 15 -14.71 2.71 17.75
N PHE A 16 -15.32 1.53 17.65
CA PHE A 16 -14.80 0.45 16.80
C PHE A 16 -15.14 0.62 15.32
N SER A 17 -16.22 1.34 15.01
CA SER A 17 -16.58 1.66 13.61
C SER A 17 -15.72 2.79 13.01
N GLN A 18 -14.94 3.49 13.83
CA GLN A 18 -14.07 4.59 13.39
C GLN A 18 -12.62 4.09 13.24
N VAL A 19 -12.24 3.72 12.01
CA VAL A 19 -10.91 3.15 11.71
C VAL A 19 -9.76 4.02 12.23
N ALA A 20 -9.84 5.35 12.08
CA ALA A 20 -8.81 6.26 12.56
C ALA A 20 -8.61 6.18 14.09
N ILE A 21 -9.70 6.08 14.85
CA ILE A 21 -9.66 5.99 16.31
C ILE A 21 -9.09 4.64 16.74
N LEU A 22 -9.53 3.55 16.11
CA LEU A 22 -9.00 2.22 16.38
C LEU A 22 -7.48 2.17 16.17
N ILE A 23 -7.00 2.71 15.06
CA ILE A 23 -5.56 2.80 14.77
C ILE A 23 -4.83 3.65 15.81
N GLY A 24 -5.40 4.79 16.22
CA GLY A 24 -4.86 5.62 17.29
C GLY A 24 -4.71 4.88 18.61
N ILE A 25 -5.70 4.06 18.98
CA ILE A 25 -5.67 3.23 20.19
C ILE A 25 -4.60 2.14 20.08
N ILE A 26 -4.49 1.49 18.92
CA ILE A 26 -3.46 0.48 18.67
C ILE A 26 -2.06 1.10 18.77
N ALA A 27 -1.87 2.29 18.20
CA ALA A 27 -0.63 3.05 18.31
C ALA A 27 -0.31 3.39 19.78
N LEU A 28 -1.31 3.88 20.53
CA LEU A 28 -1.20 4.21 21.94
C LEU A 28 -0.78 3.01 22.78
N ILE A 29 -1.51 1.90 22.67
CA ILE A 29 -1.21 0.67 23.39
C ILE A 29 0.20 0.19 23.03
N GLY A 30 0.54 0.18 21.74
CA GLY A 30 1.85 -0.24 21.26
C GLY A 30 3.01 0.59 21.82
N LEU A 31 2.86 1.91 21.89
CA LEU A 31 3.87 2.82 22.45
C LEU A 31 3.96 2.74 23.98
N VAL A 32 2.81 2.59 24.67
CA VAL A 32 2.78 2.33 26.12
C VAL A 32 3.48 1.00 26.44
N LEU A 33 3.23 -0.05 25.65
CA LEU A 33 3.88 -1.35 25.82
C LEU A 33 5.40 -1.25 25.59
N GLN A 34 5.87 -0.34 24.74
CA GLN A 34 7.30 -0.03 24.58
C GLN A 34 7.89 0.82 25.71
N ARG A 35 7.08 1.25 26.69
CA ARG A 35 7.50 2.14 27.78
C ARG A 35 8.11 3.45 27.26
N LYS A 36 7.53 3.98 26.19
CA LYS A 36 7.89 5.29 25.62
C LYS A 36 7.50 6.43 26.57
N PRO A 37 8.21 7.57 26.53
CA PRO A 37 7.80 8.78 27.27
C PRO A 37 6.36 9.18 26.96
N VAL A 38 5.64 9.74 27.93
CA VAL A 38 4.20 10.04 27.81
C VAL A 38 3.94 11.01 26.64
N GLU A 39 4.83 11.97 26.43
CA GLU A 39 4.82 12.90 25.31
C GLU A 39 4.94 12.19 23.95
N GLU A 40 5.79 11.16 23.84
CA GLU A 40 5.94 10.35 22.63
C GLU A 40 4.70 9.45 22.42
N VAL A 41 4.15 8.89 23.50
CA VAL A 41 2.91 8.09 23.45
C VAL A 41 1.75 8.94 22.92
N ILE A 42 1.52 10.12 23.50
CA ILE A 42 0.42 11.00 23.09
C ILE A 42 0.65 11.51 21.67
N ALA A 43 1.83 12.05 21.37
CA ALA A 43 2.14 12.60 20.06
C ALA A 43 2.08 11.54 18.96
N GLY A 44 2.67 10.36 19.19
CA GLY A 44 2.67 9.26 18.21
C GLY A 44 1.26 8.72 17.95
N SER A 45 0.45 8.56 19.00
CA SER A 45 -0.95 8.12 18.85
C SER A 45 -1.78 9.12 18.06
N LEU A 46 -1.65 10.43 18.37
CA LEU A 46 -2.34 11.49 17.63
C LEU A 46 -1.86 11.56 16.18
N ARG A 47 -0.55 11.45 15.93
CA ARG A 47 -0.01 11.46 14.57
C ARG A 47 -0.51 10.26 13.75
N ALA A 48 -0.61 9.07 14.35
CA ALA A 48 -1.20 7.90 13.71
C ALA A 48 -2.67 8.15 13.31
N THR A 49 -3.48 8.64 14.25
CA THR A 49 -4.89 8.99 14.02
C THR A 49 -5.04 10.05 12.92
N ILE A 50 -4.29 11.16 13.02
CA ILE A 50 -4.31 12.25 12.05
C ILE A 50 -3.87 11.75 10.67
N GLY A 51 -2.84 10.90 10.61
CA GLY A 51 -2.38 10.30 9.36
C GLY A 51 -3.49 9.51 8.65
N VAL A 52 -4.27 8.72 9.39
CA VAL A 52 -5.44 7.99 8.85
C VAL A 52 -6.57 8.94 8.45
N VAL A 53 -6.85 10.00 9.22
CA VAL A 53 -7.86 11.02 8.86
C VAL A 53 -7.48 11.71 7.54
N ILE A 54 -6.23 12.13 7.40
CA ILE A 54 -5.71 12.74 6.17
C ILE A 54 -5.81 11.76 5.00
N LEU A 55 -5.44 10.49 5.22
CA LEU A 55 -5.60 9.44 4.22
C LEU A 55 -7.04 9.35 3.75
N ASN A 56 -8.01 9.29 4.66
CA ASN A 56 -9.42 9.20 4.32
C ASN A 56 -9.94 10.45 3.60
N ILE A 57 -9.52 11.66 3.99
CA ILE A 57 -9.86 12.89 3.25
C ILE A 57 -9.35 12.81 1.80
N GLY A 58 -8.12 12.31 1.61
CA GLY A 58 -7.57 12.07 0.28
C GLY A 58 -8.39 11.06 -0.52
N VAL A 59 -8.77 9.95 0.12
CA VAL A 59 -9.64 8.90 -0.46
C VAL A 59 -11.01 9.47 -0.83
N ASP A 60 -11.66 10.28 0.01
CA ASP A 60 -13.00 10.82 -0.24
C ASP A 60 -13.03 11.77 -1.43
N ILE A 61 -12.05 12.69 -1.51
CA ILE A 61 -11.88 13.60 -2.66
C ILE A 61 -11.66 12.78 -3.94
N PHE A 62 -10.82 11.76 -3.84
CA PHE A 62 -10.46 10.87 -4.93
C PHE A 62 -11.66 10.03 -5.42
N VAL A 63 -12.38 9.37 -4.50
CA VAL A 63 -13.54 8.51 -4.80
C VAL A 63 -14.70 9.33 -5.35
N GLY A 64 -14.97 10.51 -4.79
CA GLY A 64 -16.01 11.41 -5.31
C GLY A 64 -15.80 11.72 -6.80
N GLY A 65 -14.56 12.04 -7.20
CA GLY A 65 -14.22 12.25 -8.60
C GLY A 65 -14.41 11.00 -9.48
N LEU A 66 -14.10 9.82 -8.95
CA LEU A 66 -14.29 8.56 -9.66
C LEU A 66 -15.74 8.17 -9.85
N VAL A 67 -16.61 8.43 -8.88
CA VAL A 67 -18.05 8.16 -8.99
C VAL A 67 -18.64 9.01 -10.11
N SER A 68 -18.29 10.29 -10.19
CA SER A 68 -18.75 11.15 -11.29
C SER A 68 -18.19 10.71 -12.63
N PHE A 69 -16.90 10.34 -12.69
CA PHE A 69 -16.30 9.77 -13.89
C PHE A 69 -17.02 8.49 -14.34
N GLN A 70 -17.29 7.58 -13.41
CA GLN A 70 -17.98 6.33 -13.67
C GLN A 70 -19.37 6.57 -14.27
N ALA A 71 -20.15 7.51 -13.72
CA ALA A 71 -21.46 7.88 -14.26
C ALA A 71 -21.37 8.41 -15.70
N ILE A 72 -20.42 9.31 -15.97
CA ILE A 72 -20.22 9.92 -17.30
C ILE A 72 -19.80 8.87 -18.32
N VAL A 73 -18.82 8.01 -17.99
CA VAL A 73 -18.38 6.94 -18.90
C VAL A 73 -19.48 5.92 -19.15
N SER A 74 -20.26 5.57 -18.13
CA SER A 74 -21.40 4.64 -18.30
C SER A 74 -22.44 5.20 -19.26
N SER A 75 -22.76 6.49 -19.14
CA SER A 75 -23.66 7.19 -20.04
C SER A 75 -23.10 7.26 -21.47
N ALA A 76 -21.82 7.63 -21.63
CA ALA A 76 -21.16 7.68 -22.93
C ALA A 76 -21.15 6.33 -23.66
N MET A 77 -21.14 5.23 -22.92
CA MET A 77 -21.12 3.86 -23.44
C MET A 77 -22.50 3.23 -23.56
N GLY A 78 -23.58 3.91 -23.12
CA GLY A 78 -24.96 3.41 -23.18
C GLY A 78 -25.21 2.17 -22.31
N LEU A 79 -24.54 2.08 -21.15
CA LEU A 79 -24.56 0.88 -20.30
C LEU A 79 -25.72 0.92 -19.29
N GLU A 80 -26.58 -0.10 -19.34
CA GLU A 80 -27.59 -0.35 -18.30
C GLU A 80 -27.23 -1.60 -17.50
N PRO A 81 -27.31 -1.56 -16.15
CA PRO A 81 -27.11 -2.75 -15.33
C PRO A 81 -28.20 -3.80 -15.62
N PRO A 82 -27.86 -5.10 -15.66
CA PRO A 82 -28.85 -6.15 -15.90
C PRO A 82 -29.92 -6.20 -14.80
N ALA A 83 -31.07 -6.80 -15.13
CA ALA A 83 -32.12 -7.03 -14.14
C ALA A 83 -31.63 -7.89 -12.98
N ALA A 84 -32.05 -7.54 -11.76
CA ALA A 84 -31.81 -8.30 -10.54
C ALA A 84 -33.05 -8.34 -9.66
N THR A 85 -33.15 -9.35 -8.80
CA THR A 85 -34.32 -9.57 -7.92
C THR A 85 -34.12 -9.06 -6.51
N SER A 86 -32.93 -8.55 -6.20
CA SER A 86 -32.55 -7.96 -4.92
C SER A 86 -31.44 -6.94 -5.16
N SER A 87 -31.22 -6.07 -4.17
CA SER A 87 -30.16 -5.05 -4.15
C SER A 87 -29.24 -5.21 -2.94
N LEU A 88 -28.05 -4.62 -3.01
CA LEU A 88 -27.13 -4.54 -1.88
C LEU A 88 -27.77 -3.86 -0.65
N ALA A 89 -28.62 -2.86 -0.87
CA ALA A 89 -29.32 -2.16 0.21
C ALA A 89 -30.32 -3.09 0.93
N GLU A 90 -31.13 -3.82 0.18
CA GLU A 90 -32.07 -4.81 0.72
C GLU A 90 -31.32 -5.95 1.44
N PHE A 91 -30.25 -6.46 0.83
CA PHE A 91 -29.42 -7.49 1.46
C PHE A 91 -28.87 -7.02 2.80
N THR A 92 -28.29 -5.81 2.85
CA THR A 92 -27.68 -5.25 4.06
C THR A 92 -28.71 -4.99 5.15
N ALA A 93 -29.94 -4.59 4.79
CA ALA A 93 -31.06 -4.44 5.72
C ALA A 93 -31.61 -5.80 6.22
N GLY A 94 -31.55 -6.84 5.37
CA GLY A 94 -31.99 -8.20 5.68
C GLY A 94 -30.88 -9.10 6.23
N ALA A 95 -30.55 -10.16 5.48
CA ALA A 95 -29.58 -11.18 5.90
C ALA A 95 -28.17 -10.64 6.17
N GLY A 96 -27.78 -9.56 5.47
CA GLY A 96 -26.51 -8.85 5.64
C GLY A 96 -26.38 -8.05 6.93
N SER A 97 -27.46 -7.85 7.71
CA SER A 97 -27.41 -7.19 9.02
C SER A 97 -26.51 -7.93 10.04
N VAL A 98 -26.11 -9.17 9.75
CA VAL A 98 -25.19 -9.99 10.53
C VAL A 98 -23.72 -9.58 10.39
N VAL A 99 -23.36 -8.79 9.37
CA VAL A 99 -21.98 -8.46 9.01
C VAL A 99 -21.13 -7.93 10.19
N PRO A 100 -21.63 -7.04 11.08
CA PRO A 100 -20.87 -6.61 12.25
C PRO A 100 -20.46 -7.77 13.19
N LEU A 101 -21.31 -8.80 13.33
CA LEU A 101 -21.00 -9.98 14.13
C LEU A 101 -19.93 -10.85 13.47
N ILE A 102 -19.96 -10.99 12.13
CA ILE A 102 -18.91 -11.66 11.35
C ILE A 102 -17.56 -10.96 11.57
N ILE A 103 -17.55 -9.63 11.52
CA ILE A 103 -16.32 -8.85 11.71
C ILE A 103 -15.78 -9.02 13.13
N ALA A 104 -16.63 -8.81 14.14
CA ALA A 104 -16.22 -8.89 15.55
C ALA A 104 -15.74 -10.30 15.90
N GLY A 105 -16.54 -11.33 15.59
CA GLY A 105 -16.19 -12.72 15.85
C GLY A 105 -14.97 -13.17 15.05
N GLY A 106 -14.91 -12.80 13.76
CA GLY A 106 -13.78 -13.13 12.90
C GLY A 106 -12.48 -12.48 13.36
N PHE A 107 -12.54 -11.27 13.91
CA PHE A 107 -11.33 -10.57 14.36
C PHE A 107 -10.79 -11.22 15.63
N VAL A 108 -11.67 -11.59 16.56
CA VAL A 108 -11.28 -12.36 17.75
C VAL A 108 -10.64 -13.69 17.34
N VAL A 109 -11.27 -14.44 16.44
CA VAL A 109 -10.70 -15.71 15.95
C VAL A 109 -9.35 -15.48 15.24
N HIS A 110 -9.22 -14.44 14.44
CA HIS A 110 -7.97 -14.06 13.78
C HIS A 110 -6.85 -13.80 14.81
N LEU A 111 -7.11 -13.01 15.86
CA LEU A 111 -6.14 -12.75 16.92
C LEU A 111 -5.76 -14.02 17.68
N VAL A 112 -6.73 -14.91 17.93
CA VAL A 112 -6.47 -16.23 18.54
C VAL A 112 -5.55 -17.07 17.65
N ILE A 113 -5.81 -17.12 16.33
CA ILE A 113 -4.96 -17.85 15.38
C ILE A 113 -3.55 -17.25 15.35
N VAL A 114 -3.41 -15.93 15.25
CA VAL A 114 -2.11 -15.22 15.32
C VAL A 114 -1.35 -15.55 16.61
N ARG A 115 -2.07 -15.66 17.73
CA ARG A 115 -1.46 -15.96 19.03
C ARG A 115 -1.04 -17.42 19.20
N ILE A 116 -1.76 -18.36 18.57
CA ILE A 116 -1.52 -19.80 18.69
C ILE A 116 -0.45 -20.27 17.69
N PHE A 117 -0.49 -19.78 16.45
CA PHE A 117 0.36 -20.24 15.36
C PHE A 117 1.52 -19.28 15.12
N PRO A 118 2.79 -19.67 15.38
CA PRO A 118 3.94 -18.80 15.15
C PRO A 118 4.13 -18.37 13.68
N ALA A 119 3.56 -19.13 12.74
CA ALA A 119 3.59 -18.81 11.32
C ALA A 119 2.62 -17.67 10.94
N ALA A 120 1.58 -17.43 11.74
CA ALA A 120 0.59 -16.37 11.54
C ALA A 120 1.14 -15.04 12.07
N ARG A 121 2.05 -14.43 11.29
CA ARG A 121 2.88 -13.29 11.72
C ARG A 121 2.26 -11.91 11.43
N TYR A 122 1.04 -11.85 10.93
CA TYR A 122 0.41 -10.59 10.54
C TYR A 122 -0.96 -10.42 11.20
N VAL A 123 -1.23 -9.19 11.65
CA VAL A 123 -2.56 -8.75 12.07
C VAL A 123 -3.15 -7.91 10.95
N TYR A 124 -4.30 -8.30 10.42
CA TYR A 124 -5.02 -7.59 9.36
C TYR A 124 -5.73 -6.36 9.93
N LEU A 125 -5.46 -5.15 9.41
CA LEU A 125 -5.94 -3.89 10.03
C LEU A 125 -6.75 -2.98 9.11
N THR A 126 -7.12 -3.44 7.92
CA THR A 126 -7.86 -2.61 6.96
C THR A 126 -9.37 -2.73 7.16
N GLY A 127 -9.90 -1.98 8.13
CA GLY A 127 -11.29 -2.13 8.62
C GLY A 127 -12.38 -2.02 7.56
N HIS A 128 -12.28 -1.09 6.61
CA HIS A 128 -13.31 -0.95 5.56
C HIS A 128 -13.36 -2.18 4.63
N LEU A 129 -12.22 -2.85 4.38
CA LEU A 129 -12.20 -4.10 3.61
C LEU A 129 -12.56 -5.32 4.44
N MET A 130 -12.36 -5.27 5.75
CA MET A 130 -12.93 -6.27 6.66
C MET A 130 -14.45 -6.27 6.56
N TYR A 131 -15.06 -5.09 6.48
CA TYR A 131 -16.50 -4.94 6.25
C TYR A 131 -16.91 -5.52 4.90
N TRP A 132 -16.32 -5.06 3.81
CA TRP A 132 -16.74 -5.50 2.48
C TRP A 132 -16.55 -7.00 2.25
N MET A 133 -15.42 -7.56 2.70
CA MET A 133 -15.19 -9.00 2.58
C MET A 133 -16.17 -9.82 3.45
N ALA A 134 -16.61 -9.28 4.59
CA ALA A 134 -17.68 -9.89 5.39
C ALA A 134 -19.02 -9.86 4.66
N VAL A 135 -19.36 -8.77 3.95
CA VAL A 135 -20.55 -8.70 3.09
C VAL A 135 -20.46 -9.74 1.98
N VAL A 136 -19.32 -9.88 1.30
CA VAL A 136 -19.11 -10.89 0.25
C VAL A 136 -19.29 -12.30 0.76
N ILE A 137 -18.68 -12.64 1.91
CA ILE A 137 -18.82 -13.98 2.50
C ILE A 137 -20.28 -14.24 2.88
N ALA A 138 -20.95 -13.27 3.52
CA ALA A 138 -22.36 -13.41 3.89
C ALA A 138 -23.26 -13.59 2.67
N ALA A 139 -23.11 -12.74 1.65
CA ALA A 139 -23.88 -12.79 0.41
C ALA A 139 -23.63 -14.09 -0.36
N SER A 140 -22.40 -14.61 -0.34
CA SER A 140 -22.03 -15.87 -1.01
C SER A 140 -22.63 -17.08 -0.30
N LEU A 141 -22.66 -17.10 1.04
CA LEU A 141 -23.30 -18.17 1.80
C LEU A 141 -24.82 -18.15 1.60
N VAL A 142 -25.46 -16.98 1.62
CA VAL A 142 -26.90 -16.83 1.37
C VAL A 142 -27.24 -17.18 -0.08
N ALA A 143 -26.44 -16.75 -1.05
CA ALA A 143 -26.65 -17.11 -2.45
C ALA A 143 -26.56 -18.62 -2.68
N ALA A 144 -25.71 -19.32 -1.93
CA ALA A 144 -25.50 -20.76 -2.12
C ALA A 144 -26.47 -21.65 -1.35
N PHE A 145 -26.97 -21.21 -0.18
CA PHE A 145 -27.82 -22.02 0.71
C PHE A 145 -29.23 -21.45 0.93
N GLY A 146 -29.55 -20.30 0.35
CA GLY A 146 -30.83 -19.61 0.56
C GLY A 146 -30.89 -18.92 1.92
N GLU A 147 -32.03 -19.02 2.61
CA GLU A 147 -32.18 -18.49 3.96
C GLU A 147 -31.31 -19.27 4.96
N VAL A 148 -30.29 -18.59 5.50
CA VAL A 148 -29.41 -19.13 6.54
C VAL A 148 -29.72 -18.43 7.86
N ASP A 149 -29.84 -19.21 8.93
CA ASP A 149 -30.00 -18.69 10.29
C ASP A 149 -28.90 -17.65 10.63
N ARG A 150 -29.29 -16.57 11.31
CA ARG A 150 -28.41 -15.45 11.64
C ARG A 150 -27.16 -15.88 12.41
N TRP A 151 -27.29 -16.78 13.38
CA TRP A 151 -26.16 -17.20 14.22
C TRP A 151 -25.25 -18.18 13.50
N VAL A 152 -25.82 -19.04 12.64
CA VAL A 152 -25.04 -19.89 11.74
C VAL A 152 -24.23 -19.02 10.78
N LEU A 153 -24.86 -18.03 10.14
CA LEU A 153 -24.19 -17.13 9.20
C LEU A 153 -23.09 -16.32 9.88
N ALA A 154 -23.35 -15.81 11.09
CA ALA A 154 -22.37 -15.11 11.91
C ALA A 154 -21.16 -16.00 12.25
N GLY A 155 -21.40 -17.20 12.77
CA GLY A 155 -20.35 -18.09 13.24
C GLY A 155 -19.52 -18.68 12.10
N ALA A 156 -20.16 -19.18 11.05
CA ALA A 156 -19.46 -19.70 9.88
C ALA A 156 -18.71 -18.59 9.14
N GLY A 157 -19.34 -17.43 8.94
CA GLY A 157 -18.71 -16.26 8.33
C GLY A 157 -17.49 -15.78 9.11
N ALA A 158 -17.58 -15.72 10.44
CA ALA A 158 -16.47 -15.35 11.32
C ALA A 158 -15.27 -16.30 11.18
N LEU A 159 -15.50 -17.62 11.12
CA LEU A 159 -14.43 -18.60 10.95
C LEU A 159 -13.76 -18.47 9.57
N ILE A 160 -14.55 -18.32 8.51
CA ILE A 160 -14.05 -18.19 7.13
C ILE A 160 -13.24 -16.90 6.98
N ILE A 161 -13.76 -15.77 7.45
CA ILE A 161 -13.08 -14.48 7.29
C ILE A 161 -11.81 -14.38 8.13
N ALA A 162 -11.80 -14.97 9.33
CA ALA A 162 -10.59 -15.07 10.16
C ALA A 162 -9.48 -15.84 9.46
N CYS A 163 -9.83 -16.93 8.77
CA CYS A 163 -8.89 -17.70 7.95
C CYS A 163 -8.33 -16.84 6.82
N TYR A 164 -9.20 -16.11 6.10
CA TYR A 164 -8.78 -15.20 5.04
C TYR A 164 -7.80 -14.12 5.55
N TRP A 165 -8.15 -13.37 6.61
CA TRP A 165 -7.29 -12.34 7.19
C TRP A 165 -5.94 -12.85 7.71
N THR A 166 -5.90 -14.10 8.17
CA THR A 166 -4.67 -14.71 8.65
C THR A 166 -3.75 -15.14 7.49
N LEU A 167 -4.32 -15.76 6.45
CA LEU A 167 -3.54 -16.34 5.37
C LEU A 167 -3.16 -15.32 4.29
N GLN A 168 -4.00 -14.31 4.05
CA GLN A 168 -3.83 -13.38 2.94
C GLN A 168 -2.51 -12.58 2.98
N PRO A 169 -2.08 -12.05 4.13
CA PRO A 169 -0.76 -11.41 4.23
C PRO A 169 0.40 -12.39 4.02
N LEU A 170 0.22 -13.68 4.34
CA LEU A 170 1.29 -14.69 4.26
C LEU A 170 1.58 -15.13 2.82
N TRP A 171 0.56 -15.30 1.97
CA TRP A 171 0.81 -15.69 0.57
C TRP A 171 1.33 -14.54 -0.28
N THR A 172 1.05 -13.30 0.11
CA THR A 172 1.59 -12.08 -0.53
C THR A 172 2.95 -11.67 0.01
N GLU A 173 3.34 -12.12 1.21
CA GLU A 173 4.58 -11.76 1.91
C GLU A 173 5.83 -11.75 1.01
N PRO A 174 6.13 -12.76 0.17
CA PRO A 174 7.34 -12.76 -0.65
C PRO A 174 7.38 -11.61 -1.67
N LEU A 175 6.23 -11.19 -2.19
CA LEU A 175 6.12 -10.07 -3.12
C LEU A 175 6.09 -8.74 -2.36
N MET A 176 5.37 -8.70 -1.23
CA MET A 176 5.32 -7.53 -0.35
C MET A 176 6.72 -7.14 0.14
N ARG A 177 7.56 -8.12 0.51
CA ARG A 177 8.96 -7.89 0.90
C ARG A 177 9.78 -7.22 -0.20
N LYS A 178 9.55 -7.58 -1.46
CA LYS A 178 10.25 -6.95 -2.60
C LYS A 178 9.79 -5.52 -2.84
N VAL A 179 8.50 -5.26 -2.67
CA VAL A 179 7.92 -3.92 -2.84
C VAL A 179 8.36 -2.98 -1.72
N MET A 180 8.28 -3.44 -0.47
CA MET A 180 8.58 -2.60 0.70
C MET A 180 10.09 -2.44 0.93
N GLY A 181 10.88 -3.43 0.52
CA GLY A 181 12.32 -3.53 0.78
C GLY A 181 12.65 -4.25 2.11
N ASP A 182 11.64 -4.54 2.92
CA ASP A 182 11.74 -5.21 4.22
C ASP A 182 10.50 -6.09 4.46
N GLY A 183 10.49 -6.82 5.58
CA GLY A 183 9.36 -7.66 5.98
C GLY A 183 8.51 -7.08 7.10
N GLU A 184 8.52 -5.77 7.33
CA GLU A 184 7.88 -5.13 8.50
C GLU A 184 6.37 -4.93 8.32
N VAL A 185 5.89 -4.86 7.08
CA VAL A 185 4.47 -4.64 6.75
C VAL A 185 3.94 -5.72 5.82
N GLY A 186 2.79 -6.30 6.16
CA GLY A 186 2.03 -7.22 5.31
C GLY A 186 0.98 -6.50 4.48
N LEU A 187 0.44 -7.15 3.45
CA LEU A 187 -0.71 -6.62 2.72
C LEU A 187 -2.01 -7.04 3.41
N ALA A 188 -2.89 -6.10 3.69
CA ALA A 188 -4.27 -6.30 4.13
C ALA A 188 -5.22 -5.61 3.14
N HIS A 189 -5.33 -6.16 1.94
CA HIS A 189 -6.18 -5.64 0.87
C HIS A 189 -6.76 -6.78 0.05
N THR A 190 -7.94 -6.57 -0.54
CA THR A 190 -8.69 -7.54 -1.32
C THR A 190 -8.21 -7.70 -2.77
N THR A 191 -6.98 -7.25 -3.08
CA THR A 191 -6.32 -7.42 -4.38
C THR A 191 -5.16 -8.42 -4.30
N SER A 192 -5.15 -9.29 -3.30
CA SER A 192 -4.01 -10.16 -3.00
C SER A 192 -3.79 -11.25 -4.06
N THR A 193 -4.86 -11.80 -4.62
CA THR A 193 -4.84 -12.77 -5.72
C THR A 193 -4.28 -12.13 -6.99
N LEU A 194 -4.67 -10.90 -7.30
CA LEU A 194 -4.09 -10.11 -8.37
C LEU A 194 -2.61 -9.82 -8.13
N ALA A 195 -2.22 -9.42 -6.92
CA ALA A 195 -0.82 -9.17 -6.58
C ALA A 195 0.05 -10.41 -6.84
N VAL A 196 -0.41 -11.59 -6.40
CA VAL A 196 0.24 -12.88 -6.63
C VAL A 196 0.29 -13.20 -8.12
N ALA A 197 -0.83 -13.09 -8.84
CA ALA A 197 -0.91 -13.43 -10.25
C ALA A 197 -0.09 -12.47 -11.13
N ALA A 198 -0.09 -11.17 -10.85
CA ALA A 198 0.74 -10.18 -11.51
C ALA A 198 2.23 -10.43 -11.23
N GLY A 199 2.61 -10.62 -9.97
CA GLY A 199 3.99 -10.83 -9.56
C GLY A 199 4.59 -12.14 -10.07
N TYR A 200 3.91 -13.27 -9.86
CA TYR A 200 4.45 -14.55 -10.33
C TYR A 200 4.22 -14.77 -11.82
N GLY A 201 3.13 -14.26 -12.39
CA GLY A 201 2.86 -14.31 -13.83
C GLY A 201 3.91 -13.52 -14.63
N ALA A 202 4.18 -12.27 -14.24
CA ALA A 202 5.21 -11.45 -14.90
C ALA A 202 6.61 -12.09 -14.79
N LYS A 203 6.91 -12.70 -13.64
CA LYS A 203 8.16 -13.45 -13.44
C LYS A 203 8.24 -14.70 -14.32
N ALA A 204 7.16 -15.49 -14.39
CA ALA A 204 7.10 -16.72 -15.18
C ALA A 204 7.24 -16.44 -16.68
N LEU A 205 6.60 -15.38 -17.16
CA LEU A 205 6.68 -14.91 -18.54
C LEU A 205 8.00 -14.18 -18.86
N ARG A 206 8.89 -13.98 -17.87
CA ARG A 206 10.18 -13.29 -18.00
C ARG A 206 10.05 -11.92 -18.68
N LEU A 207 9.03 -11.15 -18.29
CA LEU A 207 8.68 -9.90 -18.98
C LEU A 207 9.76 -8.81 -18.86
N GLY A 208 10.66 -8.90 -17.87
CA GLY A 208 11.73 -7.94 -17.73
C GLY A 208 12.62 -8.22 -16.52
N ASP A 209 13.66 -7.41 -16.40
CA ASP A 209 14.54 -7.38 -15.22
C ASP A 209 14.08 -6.28 -14.25
N PRO A 210 13.85 -6.60 -12.96
CA PRO A 210 13.27 -5.67 -11.99
C PRO A 210 14.16 -4.47 -11.66
N VAL A 211 15.49 -4.58 -11.80
CA VAL A 211 16.41 -3.50 -11.45
C VAL A 211 16.63 -2.60 -12.67
N ARG A 212 16.94 -3.19 -13.82
CA ARG A 212 17.24 -2.43 -15.05
C ARG A 212 16.01 -1.76 -15.65
N HIS A 213 14.84 -2.37 -15.49
CA HIS A 213 13.61 -1.88 -16.09
C HIS A 213 12.62 -1.33 -15.06
N ASP A 214 13.08 -0.98 -13.86
CA ASP A 214 12.24 -0.35 -12.85
C ASP A 214 11.53 0.88 -13.43
N SER A 215 10.20 0.93 -13.30
CA SER A 215 9.38 2.05 -13.77
C SER A 215 9.82 3.39 -13.20
N GLU A 216 10.31 3.41 -11.95
CA GLU A 216 10.71 4.65 -11.29
C GLU A 216 12.00 5.24 -11.90
N ASN A 217 12.78 4.42 -12.61
CA ASN A 217 14.04 4.81 -13.24
C ASN A 217 13.91 5.04 -14.75
N LEU A 218 12.71 4.98 -15.31
CA LEU A 218 12.47 5.18 -16.74
C LEU A 218 12.98 6.55 -17.21
N ARG A 219 13.77 6.56 -18.29
CA ARG A 219 14.23 7.81 -18.92
C ARG A 219 13.28 8.18 -20.06
N LEU A 220 12.37 9.12 -19.78
CA LEU A 220 11.46 9.67 -20.78
C LEU A 220 12.13 10.80 -21.57
N PRO A 221 11.77 11.01 -22.86
CA PRO A 221 12.21 12.17 -23.60
C PRO A 221 11.74 13.46 -22.91
N LYS A 222 12.46 14.58 -23.13
CA LYS A 222 12.22 15.85 -22.41
C LYS A 222 10.76 16.33 -22.48
N SER A 223 10.05 16.07 -23.57
CA SER A 223 8.63 16.44 -23.73
C SER A 223 7.67 15.63 -22.87
N LEU A 224 8.06 14.41 -22.46
CA LEU A 224 7.24 13.50 -21.66
C LEU A 224 7.76 13.37 -20.22
N SER A 225 8.80 14.11 -19.83
CA SER A 225 9.38 13.99 -18.49
C SER A 225 8.41 14.37 -17.37
N PHE A 226 7.37 15.15 -17.67
CA PHE A 226 6.33 15.51 -16.71
C PHE A 226 5.49 14.30 -16.27
N PHE A 227 5.44 13.21 -17.05
CA PHE A 227 4.76 11.97 -16.65
C PHE A 227 5.43 11.24 -15.48
N LYS A 228 6.65 11.64 -15.10
CA LYS A 228 7.32 11.13 -13.89
C LYS A 228 6.72 11.69 -12.60
N ASP A 229 6.07 12.85 -12.68
CA ASP A 229 5.33 13.38 -11.54
C ASP A 229 3.97 12.68 -11.51
N ILE A 230 3.72 11.89 -10.47
CA ILE A 230 2.46 11.15 -10.33
C ILE A 230 1.25 12.10 -10.36
N ASN A 231 1.32 13.28 -9.72
CA ASN A 231 0.18 14.19 -9.68
C ASN A 231 -0.08 14.78 -11.06
N VAL A 232 0.97 15.21 -11.77
CA VAL A 232 0.84 15.79 -13.11
C VAL A 232 0.39 14.71 -14.12
N SER A 233 1.02 13.54 -14.10
CA SER A 233 0.65 12.39 -14.93
C SER A 233 -0.82 12.03 -14.74
N THR A 234 -1.25 11.97 -13.48
CA THR A 234 -2.62 11.62 -13.14
C THR A 234 -3.61 12.66 -13.64
N ALA A 235 -3.37 13.94 -13.32
CA ALA A 235 -4.23 15.04 -13.78
C ALA A 235 -4.35 15.06 -15.30
N PHE A 236 -3.25 14.81 -16.01
CA PHE A 236 -3.23 14.76 -17.46
C PHE A 236 -4.04 13.57 -18.00
N VAL A 237 -3.76 12.36 -17.55
CA VAL A 237 -4.41 11.13 -18.07
C VAL A 237 -5.91 11.14 -17.77
N ILE A 238 -6.30 11.37 -16.51
CA ILE A 238 -7.71 11.45 -16.12
C ILE A 238 -8.40 12.61 -16.84
N GLY A 239 -7.73 13.75 -16.99
CA GLY A 239 -8.25 14.91 -17.71
C GLY A 239 -8.57 14.58 -19.15
N VAL A 240 -7.65 13.95 -19.88
CA VAL A 240 -7.87 13.55 -21.28
C VAL A 240 -9.05 12.58 -21.39
N ILE A 241 -9.09 11.54 -20.56
CA ILE A 241 -10.18 10.55 -20.64
C ILE A 241 -11.52 11.19 -20.27
N MET A 242 -11.56 12.02 -19.24
CA MET A 242 -12.77 12.73 -18.81
C MET A 242 -13.29 13.68 -19.90
N LEU A 243 -12.39 14.41 -20.57
CA LEU A 243 -12.77 15.30 -21.66
C LEU A 243 -13.36 14.53 -22.85
N ILE A 244 -12.77 13.39 -23.20
CA ILE A 244 -13.32 12.50 -24.23
C ILE A 244 -14.69 12.00 -23.79
N ALA A 245 -14.82 11.49 -22.56
CA ALA A 245 -16.07 10.94 -22.03
C ALA A 245 -17.20 11.98 -22.00
N ILE A 246 -16.93 13.21 -21.56
CA ILE A 246 -17.89 14.32 -21.58
C ILE A 246 -18.37 14.63 -23.01
N GLY A 247 -17.51 14.46 -24.02
CA GLY A 247 -17.87 14.67 -25.42
C GLY A 247 -18.88 13.66 -25.97
N PHE A 248 -19.01 12.48 -25.35
CA PHE A 248 -19.90 11.40 -25.78
C PHE A 248 -21.05 11.10 -24.81
N ALA A 249 -20.97 11.57 -23.56
CA ALA A 249 -21.98 11.34 -22.54
C ALA A 249 -23.25 12.19 -22.77
N ASP A 250 -24.37 11.73 -22.21
CA ASP A 250 -25.61 12.51 -22.19
C ASP A 250 -25.41 13.80 -21.38
N HIS A 251 -25.79 14.93 -21.96
CA HIS A 251 -25.68 16.25 -21.34
C HIS A 251 -26.37 16.32 -19.97
N ALA A 252 -27.52 15.67 -19.79
CA ALA A 252 -28.23 15.65 -18.52
C ALA A 252 -27.44 14.91 -17.43
N VAL A 253 -26.73 13.83 -17.79
CA VAL A 253 -25.87 13.09 -16.85
C VAL A 253 -24.68 13.96 -16.44
N VAL A 254 -24.07 14.66 -17.40
CA VAL A 254 -22.96 15.57 -17.10
C VAL A 254 -23.42 16.72 -16.20
N GLU A 255 -24.55 17.38 -16.51
CA GLU A 255 -25.12 18.45 -15.69
C GLU A 255 -25.47 17.98 -14.27
N ALA A 256 -26.02 16.77 -14.12
CA ALA A 256 -26.32 16.19 -12.81
C ALA A 256 -25.03 15.99 -11.98
N GLN A 257 -23.96 15.46 -12.59
CA GLN A 257 -22.67 15.29 -11.91
C GLN A 257 -21.99 16.62 -11.58
N MET A 258 -22.26 17.68 -12.35
CA MET A 258 -21.75 19.01 -12.08
C MET A 258 -22.37 19.65 -10.83
N ALA A 259 -23.46 19.08 -10.29
CA ALA A 259 -24.08 19.49 -9.02
C ALA A 259 -24.32 21.01 -8.92
N GLY A 260 -24.80 21.63 -10.00
CA GLY A 260 -25.09 23.07 -10.06
C GLY A 260 -23.87 23.97 -10.28
N SER A 261 -22.72 23.41 -10.65
CA SER A 261 -21.55 24.20 -11.05
C SER A 261 -21.85 25.05 -12.30
N THR A 262 -21.45 26.32 -12.29
CA THR A 262 -21.71 27.29 -13.36
C THR A 262 -20.63 27.32 -14.44
N VAL A 263 -19.56 26.54 -14.29
CA VAL A 263 -18.48 26.49 -15.28
C VAL A 263 -18.89 25.61 -16.47
N ALA A 264 -18.20 25.75 -17.61
CA ALA A 264 -18.47 24.88 -18.75
C ALA A 264 -18.10 23.40 -18.44
N PRO A 265 -18.80 22.40 -19.00
CA PRO A 265 -18.55 20.98 -18.70
C PRO A 265 -17.10 20.52 -18.89
N TRP A 266 -16.42 20.99 -19.93
CA TRP A 266 -15.02 20.66 -20.17
C TRP A 266 -14.08 21.26 -19.11
N VAL A 267 -14.38 22.46 -18.60
CA VAL A 267 -13.64 23.08 -17.48
C VAL A 267 -13.87 22.28 -16.22
N TRP A 268 -15.12 21.89 -15.95
CA TRP A 268 -15.45 21.06 -14.81
C TRP A 268 -14.71 19.72 -14.87
N GLY A 269 -14.67 19.05 -16.02
CA GLY A 269 -13.92 17.81 -16.21
C GLY A 269 -12.43 17.95 -15.89
N LEU A 270 -11.82 19.07 -16.32
CA LEU A 270 -10.43 19.38 -15.97
C LEU A 270 -10.24 19.62 -14.46
N LEU A 271 -11.17 20.32 -13.81
CA LEU A 271 -11.15 20.53 -12.36
C LEU A 271 -11.28 19.21 -11.59
N GLN A 272 -12.09 18.26 -12.08
CA GLN A 272 -12.20 16.93 -11.47
C GLN A 272 -10.90 16.14 -11.61
N ALA A 273 -10.23 16.20 -12.77
CA ALA A 273 -8.93 15.56 -12.94
C ALA A 273 -7.84 16.15 -12.01
N LEU A 274 -7.85 17.47 -11.81
CA LEU A 274 -6.95 18.14 -10.86
C LEU A 274 -7.27 17.77 -9.41
N ARG A 275 -8.56 17.72 -9.03
CA ARG A 275 -8.99 17.24 -7.70
C ARG A 275 -8.56 15.81 -7.45
N PHE A 276 -8.67 14.95 -8.46
CA PHE A 276 -8.23 13.57 -8.38
C PHE A 276 -6.72 13.48 -8.10
N ALA A 277 -5.88 14.24 -8.83
CA ALA A 277 -4.45 14.31 -8.56
C ALA A 277 -4.13 14.85 -7.15
N ALA A 278 -4.85 15.89 -6.70
CA ALA A 278 -4.71 16.41 -5.34
C ALA A 278 -5.09 15.38 -4.27
N GLY A 279 -6.14 14.59 -4.51
CA GLY A 279 -6.57 13.50 -3.63
C GLY A 279 -5.47 12.46 -3.41
N ILE A 280 -4.75 12.05 -4.47
CA ILE A 280 -3.60 11.15 -4.37
C ILE A 280 -2.48 11.76 -3.52
N ALA A 281 -2.14 13.02 -3.74
CA ALA A 281 -1.10 13.69 -2.95
C ALA A 281 -1.44 13.71 -1.45
N ILE A 282 -2.69 14.04 -1.10
CA ILE A 282 -3.18 14.03 0.28
C ILE A 282 -3.16 12.61 0.86
N LEU A 283 -3.63 11.62 0.09
CA LEU A 283 -3.62 10.21 0.47
C LEU A 283 -2.21 9.73 0.78
N LEU A 284 -1.23 9.98 -0.09
CA LEU A 284 0.15 9.56 0.12
C LEU A 284 0.82 10.28 1.30
N PHE A 285 0.46 11.54 1.55
CA PHE A 285 0.91 12.27 2.74
C PHE A 285 0.39 11.61 4.03
N GLY A 286 -0.91 11.30 4.08
CA GLY A 286 -1.54 10.60 5.20
C GLY A 286 -0.91 9.22 5.46
N VAL A 287 -0.70 8.43 4.41
CA VAL A 287 -0.05 7.10 4.49
C VAL A 287 1.33 7.18 5.14
N ARG A 288 2.19 8.12 4.70
CA ARG A 288 3.56 8.26 5.24
C ARG A 288 3.54 8.63 6.72
N MET A 289 2.67 9.56 7.11
CA MET A 289 2.51 9.99 8.50
C MET A 289 2.02 8.85 9.39
N PHE A 290 1.04 8.08 8.90
CA PHE A 290 0.50 6.92 9.59
C PHE A 290 1.55 5.80 9.76
N LEU A 291 2.28 5.47 8.68
CA LEU A 291 3.29 4.40 8.69
C LEU A 291 4.42 4.66 9.68
N ALA A 292 4.83 5.93 9.81
CA ALA A 292 5.89 6.35 10.72
C ALA A 292 5.56 6.04 12.20
N GLU A 293 4.28 5.94 12.56
CA GLU A 293 3.85 5.67 13.93
C GLU A 293 3.39 4.22 14.14
N ILE A 294 2.69 3.64 13.15
CA ILE A 294 2.09 2.31 13.31
C ILE A 294 3.15 1.20 13.34
N VAL A 295 4.21 1.31 12.51
CA VAL A 295 5.26 0.28 12.44
C VAL A 295 6.04 0.21 13.75
N PRO A 296 6.53 1.34 14.32
CA PRO A 296 7.12 1.32 15.66
C PRO A 296 6.13 0.85 16.72
N ALA A 297 4.90 1.36 16.75
CA ALA A 297 3.92 0.98 17.79
C ALA A 297 3.65 -0.53 17.82
N PHE A 298 3.58 -1.17 16.65
CA PHE A 298 3.37 -2.61 16.56
C PHE A 298 4.48 -3.44 17.19
N ARG A 299 5.71 -2.93 17.31
CA ARG A 299 6.79 -3.65 18.01
C ARG A 299 6.43 -3.92 19.48
N GLY A 300 5.82 -2.94 20.17
CA GLY A 300 5.36 -3.14 21.55
C GLY A 300 4.25 -4.17 21.69
N LEU A 301 3.30 -4.18 20.76
CA LEU A 301 2.27 -5.22 20.67
C LEU A 301 2.88 -6.59 20.37
N SER A 302 3.83 -6.63 19.44
CA SER A 302 4.56 -7.83 19.01
C SER A 302 5.33 -8.48 20.16
N GLU A 303 5.99 -7.69 21.01
CA GLU A 303 6.82 -8.22 22.10
C GLU A 303 6.01 -8.75 23.29
N LYS A 304 4.83 -8.18 23.56
CA LYS A 304 4.07 -8.45 24.79
C LYS A 304 2.75 -9.18 24.60
N ALA A 305 1.97 -8.81 23.59
CA ALA A 305 0.60 -9.32 23.40
C ALA A 305 0.54 -10.42 22.33
N LEU A 306 1.20 -10.20 21.19
CA LEU A 306 1.15 -11.06 20.01
C LEU A 306 2.57 -11.37 19.50
N PRO A 307 3.29 -12.32 20.13
CA PRO A 307 4.70 -12.64 19.83
C PRO A 307 5.03 -12.72 18.33
N GLY A 308 5.82 -11.76 17.85
CA GLY A 308 6.32 -11.74 16.46
C GLY A 308 5.32 -11.29 15.41
N ALA A 309 4.14 -10.81 15.82
CA ALA A 309 3.14 -10.27 14.91
C ALA A 309 3.56 -8.90 14.36
N LYS A 310 3.16 -8.62 13.12
CA LYS A 310 3.43 -7.41 12.35
C LYS A 310 2.12 -6.83 11.79
N PRO A 311 2.04 -5.53 11.53
CA PRO A 311 0.84 -4.96 10.93
C PRO A 311 0.73 -5.39 9.46
N ALA A 312 -0.45 -5.83 9.05
CA ALA A 312 -0.82 -5.89 7.65
C ALA A 312 -1.77 -4.73 7.34
N LEU A 313 -1.42 -3.98 6.29
CA LEU A 313 -1.99 -2.68 5.98
C LEU A 313 -2.48 -2.62 4.54
N ASP A 314 -3.29 -1.60 4.29
CA ASP A 314 -3.91 -1.32 3.02
C ASP A 314 -2.92 -1.11 1.86
N ILE A 315 -3.35 -1.37 0.62
CA ILE A 315 -2.55 -1.27 -0.60
C ILE A 315 -1.89 0.10 -0.83
N PRO A 316 -2.45 1.27 -0.44
CA PRO A 316 -1.79 2.56 -0.62
C PRO A 316 -0.41 2.67 0.04
N VAL A 317 -0.14 1.84 1.06
CA VAL A 317 1.19 1.73 1.65
C VAL A 317 2.24 1.40 0.59
N THR A 318 1.91 0.52 -0.35
CA THR A 318 2.79 0.12 -1.45
C THR A 318 2.96 1.21 -2.50
N PHE A 319 1.97 2.10 -2.67
CA PHE A 319 2.01 3.15 -3.70
C PHE A 319 3.08 4.20 -3.40
N THR A 320 3.44 4.37 -2.12
CA THR A 320 4.56 5.24 -1.74
C THR A 320 5.92 4.75 -2.24
N LYS A 321 6.04 3.46 -2.62
CA LYS A 321 7.29 2.83 -3.06
C LYS A 321 7.50 2.86 -4.57
N ALA A 322 6.42 2.73 -5.35
CA ALA A 322 6.49 2.77 -6.82
C ALA A 322 5.31 3.55 -7.43
N PRO A 323 5.25 4.89 -7.27
CA PRO A 323 4.16 5.72 -7.80
C PRO A 323 4.01 5.64 -9.33
N THR A 324 5.11 5.54 -10.09
CA THR A 324 5.03 5.42 -11.56
C THR A 324 4.40 4.09 -11.97
N ALA A 325 4.73 3.00 -11.27
CA ALA A 325 4.12 1.69 -11.50
C ALA A 325 2.60 1.70 -11.30
N VAL A 326 2.11 2.44 -10.29
CA VAL A 326 0.67 2.59 -10.02
C VAL A 326 -0.05 3.14 -11.26
N MET A 327 0.51 4.20 -11.86
CA MET A 327 -0.10 4.84 -13.03
C MET A 327 -0.07 3.97 -14.27
N LEU A 328 1.03 3.25 -14.51
CA LEU A 328 1.13 2.30 -15.62
C LEU A 328 0.09 1.18 -15.49
N GLY A 329 -0.05 0.63 -14.28
CA GLY A 329 -1.02 -0.42 -13.97
C GLY A 329 -2.47 0.07 -14.11
N PHE A 330 -2.79 1.24 -13.55
CA PHE A 330 -4.11 1.86 -13.69
C PHE A 330 -4.50 2.12 -15.15
N LEU A 331 -3.61 2.73 -15.94
CA LEU A 331 -3.90 3.05 -17.34
C LEU A 331 -4.09 1.78 -18.17
N ALA A 332 -3.20 0.79 -18.01
CA ALA A 332 -3.33 -0.48 -18.69
C ALA A 332 -4.64 -1.20 -18.30
N SER A 333 -5.00 -1.19 -17.01
CA SER A 333 -6.24 -1.77 -16.52
C SER A 333 -7.47 -1.10 -17.13
N THR A 334 -7.49 0.23 -17.16
CA THR A 334 -8.62 1.02 -17.68
C THR A 334 -8.79 0.78 -19.18
N VAL A 335 -7.71 0.86 -19.95
CA VAL A 335 -7.75 0.63 -21.40
C VAL A 335 -8.25 -0.79 -21.71
N VAL A 336 -7.70 -1.80 -21.04
CA VAL A 336 -8.11 -3.20 -21.27
C VAL A 336 -9.56 -3.42 -20.89
N PHE A 337 -10.02 -2.88 -19.76
CA PHE A 337 -11.40 -2.99 -19.34
C PHE A 337 -12.35 -2.37 -20.38
N LEU A 338 -12.08 -1.14 -20.83
CA LEU A 338 -12.90 -0.45 -21.83
C LEU A 338 -12.93 -1.20 -23.18
N VAL A 339 -11.79 -1.75 -23.62
CA VAL A 339 -11.74 -2.60 -24.81
C VAL A 339 -12.62 -3.84 -24.65
N LEU A 340 -12.56 -4.51 -23.49
CA LEU A 340 -13.41 -5.68 -23.22
C LEU A 340 -14.89 -5.32 -23.14
N MET A 341 -15.25 -4.14 -22.62
CA MET A 341 -16.63 -3.66 -22.65
C MET A 341 -17.14 -3.49 -24.09
N GLY A 342 -16.31 -2.94 -24.99
CA GLY A 342 -16.63 -2.88 -26.41
C GLY A 342 -16.79 -4.26 -27.05
N VAL A 343 -15.91 -5.21 -26.72
CA VAL A 343 -16.01 -6.61 -27.18
C VAL A 343 -17.30 -7.27 -26.68
N PHE A 344 -17.65 -7.08 -25.41
CA PHE A 344 -18.88 -7.63 -24.82
C PHE A 344 -20.12 -7.04 -25.50
N ALA A 345 -20.15 -5.73 -25.74
CA ALA A 345 -21.22 -5.07 -26.48
C ALA A 345 -21.40 -5.66 -27.89
N LEU A 346 -20.30 -5.84 -28.63
CA LEU A 346 -20.32 -6.45 -29.97
C LEU A 346 -20.74 -7.93 -29.96
N ALA A 347 -20.46 -8.64 -28.88
CA ALA A 347 -20.87 -10.03 -28.68
C ALA A 347 -22.33 -10.17 -28.18
N GLY A 348 -23.03 -9.07 -27.92
CA GLY A 348 -24.37 -9.06 -27.34
C GLY A 348 -24.42 -9.48 -25.88
N TRP A 349 -23.29 -9.44 -25.18
CA TRP A 349 -23.23 -9.66 -23.74
C TRP A 349 -23.57 -8.37 -23.01
N PHE A 350 -24.15 -8.48 -21.82
CA PHE A 350 -24.35 -7.32 -20.98
C PHE A 350 -23.00 -6.74 -20.56
N VAL A 351 -22.97 -5.43 -20.43
CA VAL A 351 -21.75 -4.67 -20.22
C VAL A 351 -21.93 -3.91 -18.92
N LEU A 352 -21.00 -4.12 -17.99
CA LEU A 352 -21.08 -3.49 -16.67
C LEU A 352 -20.34 -2.17 -16.62
N VAL A 353 -20.81 -1.34 -15.71
CA VAL A 353 -20.25 -0.03 -15.42
C VAL A 353 -18.78 -0.14 -15.02
N PRO A 354 -17.86 0.65 -15.61
CA PRO A 354 -16.46 0.64 -15.25
C PRO A 354 -16.23 0.93 -13.75
N PRO A 355 -15.65 -0.02 -12.98
CA PRO A 355 -15.48 0.13 -11.54
C PRO A 355 -14.22 0.95 -11.26
N MET A 356 -14.31 2.26 -11.36
CA MET A 356 -13.12 3.11 -11.42
C MET A 356 -12.20 2.99 -10.21
N ILE A 357 -12.78 2.77 -9.03
CA ILE A 357 -12.03 2.53 -7.79
C ILE A 357 -11.16 1.27 -7.95
N MET A 358 -11.73 0.18 -8.47
CA MET A 358 -11.05 -1.11 -8.63
C MET A 358 -10.09 -1.12 -9.82
N LEU A 359 -10.36 -0.31 -10.86
CA LEU A 359 -9.42 -0.08 -11.95
C LEU A 359 -8.18 0.66 -11.46
N PHE A 360 -8.33 1.63 -10.56
CA PHE A 360 -7.20 2.37 -10.00
C PHE A 360 -6.46 1.61 -8.90
N PHE A 361 -7.13 1.20 -7.83
CA PHE A 361 -6.46 0.54 -6.71
C PHE A 361 -6.01 -0.88 -7.08
N GLY A 362 -6.86 -1.65 -7.77
CA GLY A 362 -6.49 -2.96 -8.31
C GLY A 362 -5.41 -2.85 -9.39
N GLY A 363 -5.60 -1.98 -10.39
CA GLY A 363 -4.60 -1.75 -11.44
C GLY A 363 -3.28 -1.26 -10.87
N GLY A 364 -3.32 -0.38 -9.89
CA GLY A 364 -2.17 0.12 -9.15
C GLY A 364 -1.45 -0.99 -8.37
N ALA A 365 -2.18 -1.86 -7.69
CA ALA A 365 -1.63 -3.03 -7.01
C ALA A 365 -0.90 -3.94 -8.01
N GLY A 366 -1.57 -4.34 -9.09
CA GLY A 366 -0.97 -5.13 -10.16
C GLY A 366 0.27 -4.46 -10.75
N GLY A 367 0.21 -3.14 -10.94
CA GLY A 367 1.32 -2.28 -11.34
C GLY A 367 2.55 -2.42 -10.44
N VAL A 368 2.37 -2.16 -9.15
CA VAL A 368 3.46 -2.16 -8.15
C VAL A 368 4.06 -3.56 -7.97
N PHE A 369 3.23 -4.59 -7.82
CA PHE A 369 3.73 -5.96 -7.63
C PHE A 369 4.37 -6.53 -8.89
N GLY A 370 3.86 -6.18 -10.08
CA GLY A 370 4.47 -6.52 -11.36
C GLY A 370 5.81 -5.79 -11.57
N ASN A 371 5.90 -4.51 -11.21
CA ASN A 371 7.14 -3.74 -11.30
C ASN A 371 8.25 -4.35 -10.44
N ALA A 372 7.93 -4.72 -9.19
CA ALA A 372 8.88 -5.29 -8.24
C ALA A 372 9.52 -6.62 -8.71
N VAL A 373 8.99 -7.27 -9.73
CA VAL A 373 9.55 -8.53 -10.26
C VAL A 373 10.04 -8.44 -11.71
N ALA A 374 9.53 -7.52 -12.52
CA ALA A 374 9.77 -7.49 -13.96
C ALA A 374 9.80 -6.07 -14.56
N GLY A 375 9.87 -5.03 -13.72
CA GLY A 375 9.92 -3.63 -14.15
C GLY A 375 8.62 -3.14 -14.79
N TRP A 376 8.69 -2.07 -15.57
CA TRP A 376 7.53 -1.41 -16.19
C TRP A 376 6.66 -2.34 -17.06
N ARG A 377 7.25 -3.37 -17.68
CA ARG A 377 6.49 -4.38 -18.44
C ARG A 377 5.65 -5.27 -17.52
N GLY A 378 6.19 -5.60 -16.35
CA GLY A 378 5.43 -6.24 -15.27
C GLY A 378 4.30 -5.36 -14.77
N ALA A 379 4.54 -4.04 -14.65
CA ALA A 379 3.51 -3.10 -14.23
C ALA A 379 2.31 -3.06 -15.21
N ILE A 380 2.59 -2.97 -16.52
CA ILE A 380 1.56 -3.05 -17.56
C ILE A 380 0.84 -4.39 -17.51
N PHE A 381 1.57 -5.50 -17.39
CA PHE A 381 0.97 -6.84 -17.30
C PHE A 381 0.01 -6.95 -16.11
N GLY A 382 0.39 -6.43 -14.94
CA GLY A 382 -0.48 -6.42 -13.77
C GLY A 382 -1.75 -5.59 -13.99
N GLY A 383 -1.64 -4.45 -14.68
CA GLY A 383 -2.80 -3.66 -15.09
C GLY A 383 -3.71 -4.41 -16.07
N VAL A 384 -3.13 -5.00 -17.12
CA VAL A 384 -3.88 -5.83 -18.10
C VAL A 384 -4.64 -6.95 -17.38
N LEU A 385 -3.97 -7.66 -16.47
CA LEU A 385 -4.58 -8.73 -15.71
C LEU A 385 -5.74 -8.24 -14.85
N ASN A 386 -5.60 -7.08 -14.20
CA ASN A 386 -6.70 -6.48 -13.45
C ASN A 386 -7.89 -6.15 -14.36
N GLY A 387 -7.66 -5.50 -15.50
CA GLY A 387 -8.72 -5.16 -16.46
C GLY A 387 -9.49 -6.38 -16.95
N VAL A 388 -8.79 -7.48 -17.25
CA VAL A 388 -9.40 -8.77 -17.62
C VAL A 388 -10.19 -9.37 -16.45
N LEU A 389 -9.59 -9.44 -15.26
CA LEU A 389 -10.23 -10.02 -14.07
C LEU A 389 -11.48 -9.26 -13.68
N LEU A 390 -11.46 -7.92 -13.76
CA LEU A 390 -12.63 -7.11 -13.48
C LEU A 390 -13.70 -7.31 -14.55
N ALA A 391 -13.38 -7.23 -15.85
CA ALA A 391 -14.39 -7.39 -16.91
C ALA A 391 -15.12 -8.73 -16.84
N PHE A 392 -14.37 -9.85 -16.81
CA PHE A 392 -14.98 -11.18 -16.72
C PHE A 392 -15.52 -11.49 -15.32
N GLY A 393 -14.84 -11.02 -14.28
CA GLY A 393 -15.25 -11.24 -12.89
C GLY A 393 -16.60 -10.62 -12.60
N GLN A 394 -16.79 -9.38 -13.03
CA GLN A 394 -18.04 -8.65 -12.97
C GLN A 394 -19.16 -9.38 -13.74
N TRP A 395 -18.88 -9.76 -14.98
CA TRP A 395 -19.85 -10.45 -15.84
C TRP A 395 -20.31 -11.80 -15.27
N ILE A 396 -19.40 -12.60 -14.71
CA ILE A 396 -19.74 -13.88 -14.09
C ILE A 396 -20.50 -13.66 -12.78
N SER A 397 -20.02 -12.75 -11.93
CA SER A 397 -20.49 -12.60 -10.55
C SER A 397 -21.82 -11.87 -10.43
N TRP A 398 -22.19 -11.06 -11.43
CA TRP A 398 -23.49 -10.37 -11.41
C TRP A 398 -24.64 -11.38 -11.31
N GLN A 399 -24.61 -12.40 -12.17
CA GLN A 399 -25.62 -13.46 -12.18
C GLN A 399 -25.58 -14.31 -10.91
N LEU A 400 -24.38 -14.51 -10.35
CA LEU A 400 -24.20 -15.26 -9.12
C LEU A 400 -24.89 -14.60 -7.92
N TYR A 401 -24.88 -13.26 -7.87
CA TYR A 401 -25.45 -12.47 -6.78
C TYR A 401 -26.81 -11.86 -7.10
N ALA A 402 -27.45 -12.20 -8.23
CA ALA A 402 -28.72 -11.62 -8.66
C ALA A 402 -29.85 -11.75 -7.63
N GLY A 403 -29.82 -12.82 -6.82
CA GLY A 403 -30.77 -13.08 -5.73
C GLY A 403 -30.39 -12.48 -4.37
N THR A 404 -29.23 -11.83 -4.25
CA THR A 404 -28.75 -11.25 -2.99
C THR A 404 -28.32 -9.80 -3.17
N ALA A 405 -27.13 -9.57 -3.71
CA ALA A 405 -26.52 -8.25 -3.87
C ALA A 405 -25.68 -8.20 -5.15
N PRO A 406 -26.31 -8.07 -6.34
CA PRO A 406 -25.63 -8.07 -7.64
C PRO A 406 -24.57 -6.97 -7.76
N GLU A 407 -24.75 -5.84 -7.08
CA GLU A 407 -23.80 -4.71 -7.07
C GLU A 407 -22.44 -5.10 -6.46
N LEU A 408 -22.36 -6.18 -5.66
CA LEU A 408 -21.08 -6.72 -5.22
C LEU A 408 -20.20 -7.15 -6.40
N ALA A 409 -20.80 -7.54 -7.53
CA ALA A 409 -20.03 -7.87 -8.72
C ALA A 409 -19.29 -6.63 -9.25
N THR A 410 -19.92 -5.46 -9.27
CA THR A 410 -19.30 -4.23 -9.79
C THR A 410 -18.35 -3.58 -8.80
N LEU A 411 -18.63 -3.70 -7.50
CA LEU A 411 -17.79 -3.18 -6.42
C LEU A 411 -16.63 -4.13 -6.06
N ALA A 412 -16.51 -5.28 -6.71
CA ALA A 412 -15.55 -6.30 -6.33
C ALA A 412 -14.11 -6.00 -6.73
N ASP A 413 -13.22 -6.25 -5.78
CA ASP A 413 -11.82 -6.54 -6.07
C ASP A 413 -11.64 -8.03 -6.49
N PRO A 414 -10.51 -8.40 -7.11
CA PRO A 414 -10.22 -9.77 -7.51
C PRO A 414 -10.37 -10.84 -6.42
N ASP A 415 -10.07 -10.54 -5.14
CA ASP A 415 -10.24 -11.53 -4.06
C ASP A 415 -11.71 -11.81 -3.76
N TRP A 416 -12.61 -10.85 -4.03
CA TRP A 416 -14.05 -11.03 -3.82
C TRP A 416 -14.58 -12.06 -4.81
N PHE A 417 -14.13 -12.01 -6.08
CA PHE A 417 -14.46 -13.04 -7.06
C PHE A 417 -13.89 -14.39 -6.64
N ALA A 418 -12.61 -14.45 -6.27
CA ALA A 418 -11.98 -15.71 -5.88
C ALA A 418 -12.67 -16.38 -4.69
N VAL A 419 -12.95 -15.61 -3.63
CA VAL A 419 -13.62 -16.12 -2.42
C VAL A 419 -15.10 -16.38 -2.67
N GLY A 420 -15.79 -15.47 -3.37
CA GLY A 420 -17.19 -15.61 -3.70
C GLY A 420 -17.48 -16.85 -4.56
N TRP A 421 -16.69 -17.08 -5.61
CA TRP A 421 -16.81 -18.26 -6.47
C TRP A 421 -16.45 -19.55 -5.73
N LEU A 422 -15.45 -19.51 -4.84
CA LEU A 422 -15.09 -20.66 -4.03
C LEU A 422 -16.23 -21.04 -3.07
N ILE A 423 -16.80 -20.08 -2.35
CA ILE A 423 -17.88 -20.33 -1.39
C ILE A 423 -19.13 -20.81 -2.12
N THR A 424 -19.53 -20.14 -3.20
CA THR A 424 -20.74 -20.52 -3.95
C THR A 424 -20.56 -21.85 -4.69
N GLY A 425 -19.38 -22.12 -5.25
CA GLY A 425 -19.05 -23.41 -5.85
C GLY A 425 -19.10 -24.55 -4.83
N LEU A 426 -18.47 -24.40 -3.67
CA LEU A 426 -18.57 -25.37 -2.57
C LEU A 426 -19.99 -25.49 -2.03
N GLY A 427 -20.71 -24.37 -1.96
CA GLY A 427 -22.09 -24.35 -1.51
C GLY A 427 -23.02 -25.12 -2.45
N SER A 428 -22.82 -25.02 -3.77
CA SER A 428 -23.57 -25.84 -4.74
C SER A 428 -23.31 -27.35 -4.55
N LEU A 429 -22.08 -27.73 -4.18
CA LEU A 429 -21.72 -29.12 -3.90
C LEU A 429 -22.32 -29.63 -2.58
N PHE A 430 -22.41 -28.76 -1.57
CA PHE A 430 -22.89 -29.10 -0.24
C PHE A 430 -24.34 -28.70 0.05
N ALA A 431 -25.05 -28.13 -0.92
CA ALA A 431 -26.45 -27.71 -0.81
C ALA A 431 -27.37 -28.80 -0.23
N PRO A 432 -27.23 -30.11 -0.57
CA PRO A 432 -28.05 -31.17 0.02
C PRO A 432 -27.92 -31.32 1.54
N LEU A 433 -26.84 -30.78 2.13
CA LEU A 433 -26.59 -30.83 3.58
C LEU A 433 -27.24 -29.67 4.34
N GLY A 434 -27.87 -28.72 3.63
CA GLY A 434 -28.50 -27.53 4.21
C GLY A 434 -27.54 -26.78 5.13
N VAL A 435 -28.00 -26.49 6.36
CA VAL A 435 -27.21 -25.82 7.42
C VAL A 435 -25.88 -26.54 7.71
N GLY A 436 -25.85 -27.87 7.61
CA GLY A 436 -24.62 -28.65 7.80
C GLY A 436 -23.55 -28.34 6.75
N GLY A 437 -23.97 -27.98 5.54
CA GLY A 437 -23.07 -27.58 4.46
C GLY A 437 -22.34 -26.26 4.75
N VAL A 438 -23.02 -25.30 5.38
CA VAL A 438 -22.42 -24.01 5.78
C VAL A 438 -21.29 -24.21 6.78
N TRP A 439 -21.53 -25.02 7.82
CA TRP A 439 -20.49 -25.36 8.81
C TRP A 439 -19.37 -26.21 8.21
N LEU A 440 -19.66 -27.07 7.25
CA LEU A 440 -18.64 -27.86 6.56
C LEU A 440 -17.67 -26.96 5.79
N ILE A 441 -18.15 -25.92 5.09
CA ILE A 441 -17.29 -24.94 4.40
C ILE A 441 -16.38 -24.23 5.41
N ALA A 442 -16.95 -23.77 6.53
CA ALA A 442 -16.16 -23.13 7.59
C ALA A 442 -15.11 -24.08 8.20
N ALA A 443 -15.49 -25.35 8.45
CA ALA A 443 -14.57 -26.37 8.95
C ALA A 443 -13.44 -26.67 7.97
N ILE A 444 -13.73 -26.73 6.66
CA ILE A 444 -12.72 -26.89 5.61
C ILE A 444 -11.76 -25.70 5.61
N ALA A 445 -12.27 -24.47 5.68
CA ALA A 445 -11.43 -23.28 5.72
C ALA A 445 -10.47 -23.29 6.93
N VAL A 446 -10.98 -23.64 8.12
CA VAL A 446 -10.17 -23.76 9.35
C VAL A 446 -9.16 -24.89 9.25
N ALA A 447 -9.55 -26.06 8.72
CA ALA A 447 -8.67 -27.21 8.56
C ALA A 447 -7.52 -26.91 7.59
N VAL A 448 -7.83 -26.35 6.41
CA VAL A 448 -6.83 -25.94 5.41
C VAL A 448 -5.90 -24.89 6.01
N SER A 449 -6.44 -23.86 6.67
CA SER A 449 -5.63 -22.81 7.30
C SER A 449 -4.69 -23.37 8.37
N SER A 450 -5.19 -24.26 9.22
CA SER A 450 -4.40 -24.93 10.25
C SER A 450 -3.27 -25.77 9.64
N VAL A 451 -3.55 -26.54 8.58
CA VAL A 451 -2.54 -27.33 7.86
C VAL A 451 -1.48 -26.41 7.26
N VAL A 452 -1.88 -25.34 6.57
CA VAL A 452 -0.95 -24.36 5.97
C VAL A 452 -0.05 -23.74 7.04
N LEU A 453 -0.62 -23.28 8.16
CA LEU A 453 0.13 -22.65 9.25
C LEU A 453 1.08 -23.64 9.95
N ILE A 454 0.67 -24.90 10.13
CA ILE A 454 1.54 -25.95 10.69
C ILE A 454 2.72 -26.24 9.74
N VAL A 455 2.46 -26.38 8.44
CA VAL A 455 3.49 -26.63 7.44
C VAL A 455 4.48 -25.46 7.36
N LEU A 456 3.98 -24.23 7.30
CA LEU A 456 4.82 -23.03 7.30
C LEU A 456 5.64 -22.91 8.60
N GLY A 457 5.04 -23.17 9.76
CA GLY A 457 5.72 -23.15 11.04
C GLY A 457 6.83 -24.20 11.16
N ARG A 458 6.58 -25.42 10.65
CA ARG A 458 7.61 -26.48 10.58
C ARG A 458 8.76 -26.09 9.67
N ARG A 459 8.48 -25.50 8.51
CA ARG A 459 9.50 -25.01 7.57
C ARG A 459 10.36 -23.90 8.19
N GLN A 460 9.74 -22.95 8.90
CA GLN A 460 10.46 -21.88 9.60
C GLN A 460 11.38 -22.44 10.70
N ARG A 461 10.87 -23.35 11.55
CA ARG A 461 11.70 -24.01 12.58
C ARG A 461 12.85 -24.80 11.96
N SER A 462 12.61 -25.50 10.85
CA SER A 462 13.64 -26.27 10.16
C SER A 462 14.72 -25.36 9.56
N ARG A 463 14.36 -24.19 8.99
CA ARG A 463 15.31 -23.20 8.49
C ARG A 463 16.16 -22.60 9.62
N ILE A 464 15.52 -22.25 10.74
CA ILE A 464 16.23 -21.74 11.93
C ILE A 464 17.20 -22.80 12.47
N ALA A 465 16.74 -24.05 12.60
CA ALA A 465 17.57 -25.16 13.08
C ALA A 465 18.72 -25.49 12.13
N ALA A 466 18.54 -25.31 10.81
CA ALA A 466 19.58 -25.48 9.80
C ALA A 466 20.55 -24.29 9.73
N GLY A 467 20.43 -23.29 10.60
CA GLY A 467 21.26 -22.08 10.56
C GLY A 467 21.07 -21.25 9.28
N VAL A 468 20.00 -21.51 8.51
CA VAL A 468 19.64 -20.72 7.33
C VAL A 468 18.98 -19.45 7.84
N VAL A 469 19.82 -18.47 8.15
CA VAL A 469 19.40 -17.10 8.42
C VAL A 469 18.74 -16.59 7.14
N ASP A 470 17.45 -16.26 7.22
CA ASP A 470 16.79 -15.49 6.17
C ASP A 470 17.61 -14.20 6.04
N ALA A 471 18.33 -14.01 4.94
CA ALA A 471 19.29 -12.91 4.77
C ALA A 471 18.66 -11.50 4.90
N GLY A 472 17.33 -11.42 5.13
CA GLY A 472 16.59 -10.20 5.43
C GLY A 472 16.00 -10.10 6.85
N ALA A 473 16.33 -10.98 7.81
CA ALA A 473 15.73 -10.94 9.16
C ALA A 473 16.68 -10.54 10.30
N MET A 474 17.98 -10.49 10.09
CA MET A 474 18.94 -9.81 10.99
C MET A 474 20.09 -9.24 10.15
N THR A 475 19.93 -8.02 9.66
CA THR A 475 21.09 -7.16 9.41
C THR A 475 21.34 -6.32 10.65
N THR A 476 21.84 -6.95 11.71
CA THR A 476 22.85 -6.26 12.52
C THR A 476 24.08 -6.13 11.63
N PRO A 477 24.66 -4.93 11.45
CA PRO A 477 25.85 -4.78 10.63
C PRO A 477 26.99 -5.59 11.27
N ALA A 478 27.39 -6.68 10.62
CA ALA A 478 28.53 -7.49 11.06
C ALA A 478 29.83 -6.86 10.53
N PRO A 479 30.91 -6.88 11.33
CA PRO A 479 32.10 -6.08 11.14
C PRO A 479 32.96 -6.64 10.01
N VAL A 480 33.56 -5.75 9.21
CA VAL A 480 34.56 -6.12 8.22
C VAL A 480 35.83 -6.54 8.96
N ALA A 481 36.02 -7.85 9.13
CA ALA A 481 37.24 -8.42 9.66
C ALA A 481 38.35 -8.39 8.60
N ALA A 482 39.51 -7.90 9.04
CA ALA A 482 40.73 -7.74 8.27
C ALA A 482 41.29 -9.07 7.72
N SER A 483 41.80 -9.04 6.48
CA SER A 483 42.89 -9.93 6.07
C SER A 483 43.96 -9.11 5.36
N ALA A 484 45.12 -9.06 5.99
CA ALA A 484 46.35 -8.52 5.46
C ALA A 484 47.08 -9.61 4.68
N VAL A 485 47.63 -9.28 3.50
CA VAL A 485 48.90 -9.85 3.03
C VAL A 485 49.70 -8.73 2.38
N ALA A 486 50.85 -8.47 2.99
CA ALA A 486 51.89 -7.57 2.53
C ALA A 486 52.93 -8.33 1.68
N SER A 487 53.58 -7.61 0.76
CA SER A 487 54.98 -7.79 0.32
C SER A 487 55.32 -6.63 -0.63
N ALA A 488 55.94 -5.54 -0.16
CA ALA A 488 57.38 -5.33 0.04
C ALA A 488 58.18 -4.99 -1.24
N ALA A 489 58.38 -3.68 -1.43
CA ALA A 489 59.66 -2.98 -1.58
C ALA A 489 60.33 -2.74 -2.96
N GLN A 490 60.78 -1.47 -3.07
CA GLN A 490 61.87 -0.89 -3.88
C GLN A 490 61.61 -0.51 -5.35
N ALA A 491 61.50 0.79 -5.67
CA ALA A 491 62.60 1.74 -5.88
C ALA A 491 62.07 3.01 -6.58
N ALA A 492 62.60 4.18 -6.19
CA ALA A 492 62.24 5.52 -6.65
C ALA A 492 62.82 5.86 -8.05
N PRO A 493 62.80 7.13 -8.55
CA PRO A 493 61.92 8.30 -8.32
C PRO A 493 61.40 8.90 -9.66
N VAL A 494 60.47 9.88 -9.67
CA VAL A 494 60.57 11.11 -10.49
C VAL A 494 59.60 12.19 -9.93
N ALA A 495 60.22 13.27 -9.48
CA ALA A 495 59.85 14.69 -9.49
C ALA A 495 58.40 15.15 -9.81
N THR A 496 57.80 15.77 -8.79
CA THR A 496 57.17 17.12 -8.72
C THR A 496 56.13 17.60 -9.75
N ALA A 497 54.95 17.89 -9.15
CA ALA A 497 54.15 19.13 -9.24
C ALA A 497 53.13 19.31 -10.38
N ALA A 498 51.84 19.23 -10.00
CA ALA A 498 50.76 20.07 -10.51
C ALA A 498 49.58 20.16 -9.50
N GLY A 499 49.47 21.31 -8.82
CA GLY A 499 48.24 22.00 -8.40
C GLY A 499 47.21 21.31 -7.49
N ALA A 500 47.38 21.39 -6.16
CA ALA A 500 46.27 21.22 -5.22
C ALA A 500 45.39 22.49 -5.21
N ALA A 501 44.10 22.36 -5.49
CA ALA A 501 43.15 23.46 -5.32
C ALA A 501 43.03 23.76 -3.81
N ALA A 502 43.27 25.02 -3.43
CA ALA A 502 43.21 25.45 -2.03
C ALA A 502 41.80 25.28 -1.45
N ARG A 503 41.71 24.64 -0.29
CA ARG A 503 40.46 24.41 0.46
C ARG A 503 39.92 25.73 1.03
N PRO A 504 38.63 26.08 0.81
CA PRO A 504 38.00 27.23 1.47
C PRO A 504 38.02 27.06 3.00
N THR A 505 38.33 28.13 3.74
CA THR A 505 38.30 28.12 5.21
C THR A 505 37.59 29.40 5.70
N PRO A 506 36.46 29.31 6.44
CA PRO A 506 35.75 28.09 6.83
C PRO A 506 34.99 27.43 5.65
N LEU A 507 34.82 26.11 5.68
CA LEU A 507 33.96 25.41 4.72
C LEU A 507 32.49 25.74 5.00
N THR A 508 31.73 26.05 3.96
CA THR A 508 30.28 26.21 4.07
C THR A 508 29.57 24.85 3.98
N VAL A 509 28.83 24.50 5.02
CA VAL A 509 28.20 23.19 5.17
C VAL A 509 26.68 23.34 5.22
N LEU A 510 25.95 22.52 4.47
CA LEU A 510 24.48 22.51 4.48
C LEU A 510 23.95 21.15 4.93
N ALA A 511 23.27 21.11 6.07
CA ALA A 511 22.54 19.94 6.54
C ALA A 511 21.11 19.94 6.00
N VAL A 512 20.76 18.95 5.17
CA VAL A 512 19.45 18.85 4.51
C VAL A 512 18.68 17.63 5.03
N CYS A 513 17.43 17.85 5.47
CA CYS A 513 16.54 16.76 5.87
C CYS A 513 15.15 16.87 5.24
N GLY A 514 14.54 15.75 4.86
CA GLY A 514 13.17 15.71 4.33
C GLY A 514 12.06 15.51 5.38
N ALA A 515 12.39 15.49 6.69
CA ALA A 515 11.45 15.20 7.79
C ALA A 515 11.09 16.42 8.67
N GLY A 516 11.35 17.65 8.23
CA GLY A 516 11.06 18.89 8.96
C GLY A 516 12.24 19.47 9.74
N MET A 517 12.06 20.66 10.34
CA MET A 517 13.14 21.47 10.95
C MET A 517 13.88 20.78 12.12
N GLY A 518 13.26 19.81 12.81
CA GLY A 518 13.87 19.13 13.95
C GLY A 518 15.02 18.18 13.57
N SER A 519 14.87 17.42 12.48
CA SER A 519 15.89 16.45 12.05
C SER A 519 17.10 17.12 11.40
N SER A 520 16.90 18.26 10.72
CA SER A 520 17.99 19.06 10.16
C SER A 520 18.78 19.79 11.25
N LEU A 521 18.15 20.18 12.37
CA LEU A 521 18.83 20.71 13.54
C LEU A 521 19.69 19.64 14.26
N ILE A 522 19.17 18.42 14.40
CA ILE A 522 19.95 17.30 14.99
C ILE A 522 21.16 16.99 14.12
N LEU A 523 20.98 16.85 12.80
CA LEU A 523 22.09 16.59 11.88
C LEU A 523 23.13 17.71 11.92
N ARG A 524 22.69 18.97 12.01
CA ARG A 524 23.60 20.11 12.21
C ARG A 524 24.46 19.94 13.45
N THR A 525 23.86 19.72 14.62
CA THR A 525 24.63 19.61 15.88
C THR A 525 25.57 18.40 15.90
N THR A 526 25.19 17.29 15.28
CA THR A 526 26.07 16.12 15.11
C THR A 526 27.21 16.39 14.15
N ALA A 527 26.95 17.06 13.02
CA ALA A 527 27.98 17.45 12.06
C ALA A 527 28.97 18.45 12.67
N GLU A 528 28.53 19.44 13.44
CA GLU A 528 29.41 20.37 14.17
C GLU A 528 30.43 19.63 15.04
N LYS A 529 29.97 18.63 15.81
CA LYS A 529 30.85 17.78 16.63
C LYS A 529 31.81 16.93 15.80
N ALA A 530 31.34 16.39 14.67
CA ALA A 530 32.16 15.56 13.79
C ALA A 530 33.27 16.38 13.10
N PHE A 531 32.96 17.58 12.59
CA PHE A 531 33.95 18.48 12.00
C PHE A 531 34.97 18.99 13.04
N ALA A 532 34.53 19.27 14.26
CA ALA A 532 35.45 19.62 15.36
C ALA A 532 36.46 18.50 15.66
N GLN A 533 36.03 17.23 15.61
CA GLN A 533 36.93 16.07 15.77
C GLN A 533 37.90 15.89 14.59
N LEU A 534 37.54 16.37 13.40
CA LEU A 534 38.41 16.38 12.22
C LEU A 534 39.35 17.61 12.17
N GLY A 535 39.20 18.56 13.09
CA GLY A 535 40.00 19.79 13.11
C GLY A 535 39.73 20.71 11.92
N VAL A 536 38.54 20.66 11.33
CA VAL A 536 38.16 21.45 10.14
C VAL A 536 37.20 22.56 10.56
N GLU A 537 37.56 23.81 10.20
CA GLU A 537 36.74 24.99 10.50
C GLU A 537 35.57 25.10 9.50
N ILE A 538 34.35 25.29 10.03
CA ILE A 538 33.11 25.26 9.24
C ILE A 538 32.14 26.39 9.60
N SER A 539 31.30 26.75 8.64
CA SER A 539 30.08 27.51 8.83
C SER A 539 28.90 26.65 8.35
N ILE A 540 28.06 26.18 9.28
CA ILE A 540 26.99 25.23 8.98
C ILE A 540 25.60 25.84 9.13
N SER A 541 24.76 25.62 8.13
CA SER A 541 23.34 25.94 8.14
C SER A 541 22.52 24.66 7.91
N HIS A 542 21.22 24.74 8.14
CA HIS A 542 20.32 23.60 8.02
C HIS A 542 19.02 24.02 7.33
N THR A 543 18.45 23.13 6.53
CA THR A 543 17.26 23.42 5.73
C THR A 543 16.51 22.14 5.31
N ASP A 544 15.37 22.30 4.66
CA ASP A 544 14.62 21.22 4.03
C ASP A 544 15.03 21.01 2.55
N VAL A 545 14.65 19.87 1.98
CA VAL A 545 15.05 19.48 0.60
C VAL A 545 14.56 20.49 -0.44
N SER A 546 13.39 21.09 -0.26
CA SER A 546 12.81 22.04 -1.22
C SER A 546 13.55 23.39 -1.22
N SER A 547 13.95 23.85 -0.04
CA SER A 547 14.68 25.11 0.18
C SER A 547 16.19 25.01 -0.07
N ALA A 548 16.75 23.80 -0.15
CA ALA A 548 18.17 23.60 -0.47
C ALA A 548 18.51 23.99 -1.92
N ARG A 549 17.52 23.93 -2.83
CA ARG A 549 17.71 24.24 -4.26
C ARG A 549 17.90 25.74 -4.45
N GLY A 550 19.14 26.13 -4.78
CA GLY A 550 19.54 27.53 -4.97
C GLY A 550 20.72 27.95 -4.10
N GLN A 551 21.05 27.15 -3.08
CA GLN A 551 22.27 27.32 -2.30
C GLN A 551 23.47 26.68 -3.02
N ARG A 552 24.68 27.11 -2.67
CA ARG A 552 25.95 26.61 -3.21
C ARG A 552 26.96 26.41 -2.08
N PRO A 553 26.73 25.45 -1.16
CA PRO A 553 27.68 25.14 -0.11
C PRO A 553 28.86 24.31 -0.64
N ASP A 554 29.93 24.24 0.14
CA ASP A 554 31.11 23.40 -0.16
C ASP A 554 30.84 21.92 0.18
N VAL A 555 30.03 21.66 1.21
CA VAL A 555 29.66 20.32 1.68
C VAL A 555 28.16 20.23 1.93
N VAL A 556 27.50 19.18 1.45
CA VAL A 556 26.11 18.84 1.78
C VAL A 556 26.05 17.55 2.56
N LEU A 557 25.34 17.55 3.69
CA LEU A 557 24.98 16.35 4.43
C LEU A 557 23.50 16.07 4.24
N ALA A 558 23.16 14.89 3.72
CA ALA A 558 21.77 14.50 3.54
C ALA A 558 21.59 12.98 3.65
N GLN A 559 20.36 12.55 3.92
CA GLN A 559 19.98 11.15 3.82
C GLN A 559 20.12 10.64 2.37
N PRO A 560 20.58 9.39 2.14
CA PRO A 560 20.76 8.84 0.80
C PRO A 560 19.53 9.00 -0.11
N THR A 561 18.33 8.87 0.47
CA THR A 561 17.04 9.01 -0.23
C THR A 561 16.86 10.38 -0.92
N TYR A 562 17.49 11.44 -0.41
CA TYR A 562 17.34 12.80 -0.94
C TYR A 562 18.51 13.24 -1.84
N LEU A 563 19.61 12.49 -1.89
CA LEU A 563 20.76 12.86 -2.72
C LEU A 563 20.42 12.90 -4.20
N GLY A 564 19.54 12.00 -4.67
CA GLY A 564 19.03 12.03 -6.04
C GLY A 564 18.25 13.30 -6.38
N GLU A 565 17.54 13.89 -5.41
CA GLU A 565 16.77 15.13 -5.58
C GLU A 565 17.63 16.41 -5.45
N LEU A 566 18.77 16.31 -4.76
CA LEU A 566 19.72 17.40 -4.55
C LEU A 566 20.75 17.52 -5.70
N GLY A 567 21.04 16.41 -6.40
CA GLY A 567 22.03 16.38 -7.48
C GLY A 567 23.43 16.81 -7.01
N ASP A 568 24.19 17.43 -7.90
CA ASP A 568 25.55 17.95 -7.62
C ASP A 568 25.50 19.35 -6.99
N LEU A 569 24.75 19.51 -5.89
CA LEU A 569 24.54 20.80 -5.22
C LEU A 569 25.84 21.36 -4.61
N ALA A 570 26.76 20.48 -4.22
CA ALA A 570 28.05 20.81 -3.64
C ALA A 570 29.16 19.90 -4.19
N PRO A 571 30.43 20.34 -4.15
CA PRO A 571 31.58 19.53 -4.50
C PRO A 571 31.70 18.24 -3.67
N VAL A 572 31.29 18.29 -2.40
CA VAL A 572 31.30 17.15 -1.47
C VAL A 572 29.87 16.85 -1.03
N MET A 573 29.33 15.72 -1.49
CA MET A 573 28.02 15.23 -1.11
C MET A 573 28.20 14.04 -0.15
N VAL A 574 27.73 14.19 1.09
CA VAL A 574 27.95 13.20 2.15
C VAL A 574 26.64 12.52 2.55
N PRO A 575 26.43 11.25 2.12
CA PRO A 575 25.30 10.44 2.57
C PRO A 575 25.41 10.08 4.05
N VAL A 576 24.40 10.50 4.83
CA VAL A 576 24.28 10.21 6.26
C VAL A 576 23.04 9.36 6.54
N THR A 577 23.21 8.16 7.09
CA THR A 577 22.12 7.23 7.46
C THR A 577 21.72 7.33 8.94
N SER A 578 22.61 7.81 9.81
CA SER A 578 22.34 8.07 11.24
C SER A 578 22.66 9.52 11.59
N PHE A 579 21.66 10.27 12.06
CA PHE A 579 21.80 11.71 12.36
C PHE A 579 22.29 12.01 13.78
N ILE A 580 22.29 11.01 14.66
CA ILE A 580 22.68 11.14 16.07
C ILE A 580 24.06 10.54 16.35
N ASP A 581 24.59 9.71 15.45
CA ASP A 581 25.88 9.07 15.60
C ASP A 581 26.99 9.96 15.03
N THR A 582 27.73 10.61 15.93
CA THR A 582 28.83 11.51 15.56
C THR A 582 29.98 10.77 14.88
N ASN A 583 30.23 9.50 15.24
CA ASN A 583 31.32 8.71 14.66
C ASN A 583 31.00 8.33 13.22
N HIS A 584 29.75 7.92 12.97
CA HIS A 584 29.25 7.66 11.62
C HIS A 584 29.36 8.91 10.74
N VAL A 585 28.91 10.06 11.22
CA VAL A 585 29.00 11.32 10.45
C VAL A 585 30.46 11.71 10.18
N ARG A 586 31.35 11.54 11.16
CA ARG A 586 32.78 11.82 11.03
C ARG A 586 33.46 10.95 9.98
N GLU A 587 33.19 9.64 9.97
CA GLU A 587 33.77 8.71 8.99
C GLU A 587 33.37 9.10 7.57
N ARG A 588 32.07 9.37 7.36
CA ARG A 588 31.54 9.75 6.06
C ARG A 588 32.06 11.11 5.58
N LEU A 589 32.20 12.08 6.48
CA LEU A 589 32.83 13.36 6.20
C LEU A 589 34.31 13.19 5.84
N SER A 590 35.03 12.34 6.59
CA SER A 590 36.45 12.09 6.35
C SER A 590 36.69 11.50 4.95
N GLU A 591 35.87 10.52 4.55
CA GLU A 591 35.93 9.93 3.21
C GLU A 591 35.67 10.99 2.13
N GLY A 592 34.57 11.74 2.24
CA GLY A 592 34.18 12.73 1.23
C GLY A 592 35.15 13.90 1.09
N LEU A 593 35.76 14.35 2.18
CA LEU A 593 36.76 15.42 2.16
C LEU A 593 38.11 14.93 1.61
N ALA A 594 38.54 13.71 1.95
CA ALA A 594 39.77 13.11 1.45
C ALA A 594 39.72 12.88 -0.07
N GLU A 595 38.57 12.47 -0.61
CA GLU A 595 38.36 12.34 -2.07
C GLU A 595 38.55 13.66 -2.83
N LYS A 596 38.37 14.81 -2.16
CA LYS A 596 38.62 16.15 -2.73
C LYS A 596 39.99 16.75 -2.35
N GLY A 597 40.80 16.04 -1.56
CA GLY A 597 42.06 16.57 -1.03
C GLY A 597 41.86 17.72 -0.04
N TRP A 598 40.72 17.74 0.65
CA TRP A 598 40.36 18.73 1.67
C TRP A 598 40.63 18.26 3.10
N LEU A 599 41.14 17.04 3.25
CA LEU A 599 41.80 16.44 4.42
C LEU A 599 43.09 15.81 3.92
#